data_AF-A0AAD7HVZ6-F1
#
_entry.id   AF-A0AAD7HVZ6-F1
#
_cell.length_a   1.000
_cell.length_b   1.000
_cell.length_c   1.000
_cell.angle_alpha   90.00
_cell.angle_beta   90.00
_cell.angle_gamma   90.00
#
_symmetry.space_group_name_H-M   'P 1'
#
loop_
_entity.id
_entity.type
_entity.pdbx_description
1 polymer ?
#
loop_
_entity_poly.entity_id
_entity_poly.type
_entity_poly.pdbx_seq_one_letter_code
_entity_poly.pdbx_strand_id
1 'polypeptide(L)'
;MPSSNESASSGRSAFCHPRPAPPTPISRSATPEGFVVPRIPPSDDPLIISHDAHGHRQLPRVSNSPLSVEDARVKKLIEYQSVIRPKCSSCAEMAIECSFTEAGIPCPSCAVLGIPDCDWVDPFLLMENLQSCRNRYLRDERDILVKAVEENRLSPSLFEREFNRVQDWFYSGAQGTISRFMINSRATCDLAIRGYRSLAASSVDISMLSRVLSLGAETQIHPLVLQVIAERIHALLAVSMA
;
A
#
# COMPACT_ATOMS: atom_id res chain seq x y z
N MET A 1 -43.27 -21.60 16.37
CA MET A 1 -42.50 -21.63 17.64
C MET A 1 -42.27 -23.08 18.03
N PRO A 2 -41.13 -23.47 18.65
CA PRO A 2 -39.89 -22.72 19.00
C PRO A 2 -38.75 -23.03 18.00
N SER A 3 -37.78 -22.15 17.71
CA SER A 3 -36.70 -21.52 18.50
C SER A 3 -35.49 -22.44 18.77
N SER A 4 -34.36 -22.07 18.16
CA SER A 4 -32.96 -22.21 18.64
C SER A 4 -32.12 -21.32 17.70
N ASN A 5 -31.90 -20.05 18.01
CA ASN A 5 -30.78 -19.53 18.81
C ASN A 5 -29.42 -20.17 18.49
N GLU A 6 -28.68 -19.53 17.58
CA GLU A 6 -27.24 -19.35 17.77
C GLU A 6 -26.87 -17.89 17.58
N SER A 7 -26.33 -17.33 18.67
CA SER A 7 -25.74 -16.02 18.75
C SER A 7 -24.31 -16.08 18.20
N ALA A 8 -23.94 -15.11 17.36
CA ALA A 8 -22.54 -14.73 17.18
C ALA A 8 -22.46 -13.20 17.05
N SER A 9 -22.24 -12.61 18.22
CA SER A 9 -21.65 -11.32 18.55
C SER A 9 -21.18 -10.39 17.42
N SER A 10 -21.70 -9.17 17.50
CA SER A 10 -21.20 -7.92 16.94
C SER A 10 -19.68 -7.74 17.04
N GLY A 11 -18.96 -7.98 15.95
CA GLY A 11 -17.63 -7.43 15.72
C GLY A 11 -17.76 -6.05 15.08
N ARG A 12 -17.31 -5.00 15.78
CA ARG A 12 -17.21 -3.62 15.26
C ARG A 12 -16.28 -3.59 14.04
N SER A 13 -16.81 -3.86 12.85
CA SER A 13 -16.10 -3.73 11.57
C SER A 13 -16.47 -2.41 10.91
N ALA A 14 -15.88 -1.32 11.39
CA ALA A 14 -15.90 -0.02 10.71
C ALA A 14 -14.44 0.39 10.43
N PHE A 15 -13.72 -0.41 9.65
CA PHE A 15 -12.32 -0.14 9.32
C PHE A 15 -12.23 0.60 7.98
N CYS A 16 -11.78 1.86 8.01
CA CYS A 16 -11.40 2.72 6.87
C CYS A 16 -12.29 2.71 5.60
N HIS A 17 -13.59 2.39 5.69
CA HIS A 17 -14.52 2.60 4.57
C HIS A 17 -14.85 4.10 4.39
N PRO A 18 -15.18 4.58 3.18
CA PRO A 18 -15.75 5.91 2.98
C PRO A 18 -17.13 5.95 3.65
N ARG A 19 -17.19 6.48 4.87
CA ARG A 19 -18.46 6.77 5.54
C ARG A 19 -18.89 8.18 5.13
N PRO A 20 -20.16 8.43 4.78
CA PRO A 20 -20.66 9.79 4.60
C PRO A 20 -20.41 10.59 5.89
N ALA A 21 -20.05 11.86 5.72
CA ALA A 21 -19.70 12.76 6.81
C ALA A 21 -20.78 12.74 7.90
N PRO A 22 -20.42 12.66 9.20
CA PRO A 22 -21.41 12.79 10.25
C PRO A 22 -22.02 14.20 10.22
N PRO A 23 -23.32 14.36 10.56
CA PRO A 23 -23.94 15.67 10.70
C PRO A 23 -23.32 16.44 11.88
N THR A 24 -22.98 17.70 11.62
CA THR A 24 -22.90 18.90 12.50
C THR A 24 -22.34 18.81 13.93
N PRO A 25 -21.70 19.89 14.43
CA PRO A 25 -20.89 19.84 15.66
C PRO A 25 -21.77 19.68 16.89
N ILE A 26 -21.46 18.66 17.70
CA ILE A 26 -22.03 18.46 19.03
C ILE A 26 -21.50 19.57 19.95
N SER A 27 -22.41 20.24 20.65
CA SER A 27 -22.14 21.19 21.73
C SER A 27 -21.04 20.69 22.65
N ARG A 28 -20.05 21.55 22.93
CA ARG A 28 -18.96 21.31 23.89
C ARG A 28 -19.56 21.05 25.27
N SER A 29 -19.74 19.77 25.62
CA SER A 29 -19.92 19.37 27.01
C SER A 29 -18.60 19.68 27.73
N ALA A 30 -18.69 20.20 28.96
CA ALA A 30 -17.54 20.57 29.76
C ALA A 30 -16.66 19.33 29.97
N THR A 31 -15.51 19.31 29.30
CA THR A 31 -14.51 18.27 29.52
C THR A 31 -14.06 18.34 31.00
N PRO A 32 -13.97 17.20 31.70
CA PRO A 32 -13.53 17.19 33.10
C PRO A 32 -12.19 17.93 33.26
N GLU A 33 -12.03 18.70 34.34
CA GLU A 33 -10.79 19.47 34.58
C GLU A 33 -9.55 18.54 34.46
N GLY A 34 -8.58 18.95 33.64
CA GLY A 34 -7.35 18.19 33.38
C GLY A 34 -7.43 17.15 32.25
N PHE A 35 -8.57 16.98 31.58
CA PHE A 35 -8.71 16.08 30.43
C PHE A 35 -8.15 16.70 29.13
N VAL A 36 -7.01 16.22 28.65
CA VAL A 36 -6.38 16.67 27.40
C VAL A 36 -6.66 15.66 26.29
N VAL A 37 -7.36 16.10 25.25
CA VAL A 37 -7.61 15.30 24.05
C VAL A 37 -6.36 15.33 23.15
N PRO A 38 -5.78 14.17 22.78
CA PRO A 38 -4.59 14.09 21.93
C PRO A 38 -4.80 14.72 20.55
N ARG A 39 -3.73 15.33 20.02
CA ARG A 39 -3.69 15.87 18.66
C ARG A 39 -3.54 14.75 17.63
N ILE A 40 -4.10 14.99 16.44
CA ILE A 40 -3.99 14.11 15.27
C ILE A 40 -3.58 14.98 14.06
N PRO A 41 -2.46 14.69 13.39
CA PRO A 41 -1.52 13.58 13.67
C PRO A 41 -0.76 13.76 15.00
N PRO A 42 -0.20 12.68 15.56
CA PRO A 42 0.72 12.77 16.68
C PRO A 42 1.97 13.58 16.30
N SER A 43 2.58 14.26 17.27
CA SER A 43 3.77 15.10 17.03
C SER A 43 4.98 14.28 16.56
N ASP A 44 5.14 13.06 17.09
CA ASP A 44 6.22 12.13 16.75
C ASP A 44 5.72 11.06 15.77
N ASP A 45 5.27 11.49 14.59
CA ASP A 45 4.68 10.58 13.61
C ASP A 45 5.75 9.72 12.91
N PRO A 46 5.74 8.38 13.09
CA PRO A 46 6.75 7.52 12.48
C PRO A 46 6.48 7.26 10.99
N LEU A 47 5.32 7.64 10.44
CA LEU A 47 4.98 7.44 9.02
C LEU A 47 5.60 8.51 8.11
N ILE A 48 6.91 8.75 8.23
CA ILE A 48 7.65 9.70 7.39
C ILE A 48 8.66 8.92 6.55
N ILE A 49 8.71 9.19 5.24
CA ILE A 49 9.73 8.58 4.37
C ILE A 49 11.09 9.18 4.71
N SER A 50 12.04 8.32 5.05
CA SER A 50 13.44 8.68 5.24
C SER A 50 14.24 8.49 3.96
N HIS A 51 15.36 9.19 3.87
CA HIS A 51 16.39 8.94 2.85
C HIS A 51 17.60 8.30 3.52
N ASP A 52 18.23 7.36 2.85
CA ASP A 52 19.49 6.78 3.31
C ASP A 52 20.69 7.66 2.96
N ALA A 53 21.88 7.22 3.36
CA ALA A 53 23.14 7.92 3.10
C ALA A 53 23.44 8.13 1.60
N HIS A 54 22.76 7.40 0.71
CA HIS A 54 22.89 7.48 -0.74
C HIS A 54 21.72 8.25 -1.39
N GLY A 55 20.82 8.81 -0.58
CA GLY A 55 19.63 9.52 -1.07
C GLY A 55 18.53 8.58 -1.57
N HIS A 56 18.64 7.26 -1.35
CA HIS A 56 17.57 6.33 -1.67
C HIS A 56 16.45 6.41 -0.64
N ARG A 57 15.22 6.30 -1.13
CA ARG A 57 14.00 6.34 -0.32
C ARG A 57 13.92 5.05 0.49
N GLN A 58 13.73 5.19 1.80
CA GLN A 58 13.50 4.06 2.70
C GLN A 58 12.14 4.19 3.36
N LEU A 59 11.36 3.11 3.28
CA LEU A 59 10.12 3.00 4.05
C LEU A 59 10.48 2.88 5.54
N PRO A 60 9.81 3.65 6.41
CA PRO A 60 10.16 3.69 7.82
C PRO A 60 9.77 2.40 8.52
N ARG A 61 10.47 2.12 9.63
CA ARG A 61 9.98 1.18 10.64
C ARG A 61 9.09 1.94 11.62
N VAL A 62 7.81 1.60 11.65
CA VAL A 62 6.78 2.27 12.47
C VAL A 62 6.31 1.44 13.66
N SER A 63 6.63 0.15 13.70
CA SER A 63 6.35 -0.71 14.87
C SER A 63 7.42 -1.80 15.04
N ASN A 64 7.64 -2.20 16.29
CA ASN A 64 8.47 -3.36 16.64
C ASN A 64 7.68 -4.68 16.67
N SER A 65 6.35 -4.60 16.59
CA SER A 65 5.44 -5.74 16.70
C SER A 65 4.54 -5.80 15.46
N PRO A 66 5.09 -6.09 14.27
CA PRO A 66 4.31 -6.10 13.04
C PRO A 66 3.21 -7.16 13.07
N LEU A 67 2.07 -6.83 12.45
CA LEU A 67 1.09 -7.85 12.09
C LEU A 67 1.58 -8.69 10.92
N SER A 68 1.11 -9.93 10.85
CA SER A 68 1.36 -10.81 9.70
C SER A 68 0.87 -10.17 8.40
N VAL A 69 1.61 -10.38 7.30
CA VAL A 69 1.23 -9.87 5.97
C VAL A 69 -0.08 -10.47 5.45
N GLU A 70 -0.52 -11.60 6.02
CA GLU A 70 -1.80 -12.24 5.69
C GLU A 70 -2.95 -11.79 6.60
N ASP A 71 -2.68 -10.98 7.62
CA ASP A 71 -3.70 -10.45 8.51
C ASP A 71 -4.72 -9.61 7.73
N ALA A 72 -6.01 -9.83 8.00
CA ALA A 72 -7.09 -9.13 7.32
C ALA A 72 -6.99 -7.59 7.43
N ARG A 73 -6.38 -7.08 8.49
CA ARG A 73 -6.14 -5.63 8.69
C ARG A 73 -5.07 -5.12 7.75
N VAL A 74 -4.00 -5.90 7.57
CA VAL A 74 -2.94 -5.58 6.62
C VAL A 74 -3.50 -5.52 5.20
N LYS A 75 -4.35 -6.49 4.82
CA LYS A 75 -5.06 -6.51 3.53
C LYS A 75 -5.93 -5.26 3.33
N LYS A 76 -6.73 -4.88 4.33
CA LYS A 76 -7.54 -3.65 4.28
C LYS A 76 -6.69 -2.38 4.16
N LEU A 77 -5.57 -2.31 4.87
CA LEU A 77 -4.69 -1.14 4.84
C LEU A 77 -3.93 -1.01 3.53
N ILE A 78 -3.51 -2.13 2.92
CA ILE A 78 -2.75 -2.10 1.67
C ILE A 78 -3.64 -1.81 0.43
N GLU A 79 -4.92 -2.14 0.52
CA GLU A 79 -5.94 -1.80 -0.48
C GLU A 79 -6.51 -0.38 -0.29
N TYR A 80 -6.23 0.27 0.83
CA TYR A 80 -6.77 1.59 1.13
C TYR A 80 -6.22 2.65 0.17
N GLN A 81 -7.14 3.40 -0.43
CA GLN A 81 -6.83 4.56 -1.27
C GLN A 81 -7.47 5.82 -0.67
N SER A 82 -6.65 6.80 -0.37
CA SER A 82 -7.11 8.12 0.08
C SER A 82 -7.85 8.86 -1.04
N VAL A 83 -7.37 8.68 -2.27
CA VAL A 83 -7.92 9.19 -3.52
C VAL A 83 -8.08 8.00 -4.47
N ILE A 84 -9.32 7.75 -4.91
CA ILE A 84 -9.60 6.69 -5.88
C ILE A 84 -8.98 7.09 -7.22
N ARG A 85 -7.91 6.41 -7.61
CA ARG A 85 -7.23 6.61 -8.89
C ARG A 85 -7.67 5.51 -9.85
N PRO A 86 -8.34 5.83 -10.97
CA PRO A 86 -8.75 4.81 -11.94
C PRO A 86 -7.55 4.24 -12.72
N LYS A 87 -6.46 5.02 -12.86
CA LYS A 87 -5.24 4.64 -13.57
C LYS A 87 -4.01 5.18 -12.85
N CYS A 88 -2.88 4.47 -12.98
CA CYS A 88 -1.58 5.04 -12.66
C CYS A 88 -1.16 6.08 -13.72
N SER A 89 -0.24 6.96 -13.37
CA SER A 89 0.22 8.07 -14.21
C SER A 89 0.71 7.61 -15.58
N SER A 90 1.54 6.56 -15.64
CA SER A 90 2.04 6.03 -16.91
C SER A 90 0.93 5.47 -17.81
N CYS A 91 -0.02 4.73 -17.24
CA CYS A 91 -1.14 4.20 -18.03
C CYS A 91 -2.12 5.30 -18.48
N ALA A 92 -2.25 6.38 -17.69
CA ALA A 92 -3.04 7.54 -18.08
C ALA A 92 -2.41 8.25 -19.28
N GLU A 93 -1.09 8.47 -19.25
CA GLU A 93 -0.33 9.09 -20.34
C GLU A 93 -0.39 8.28 -21.64
N MET A 94 -0.21 6.95 -21.53
CA MET A 94 -0.25 6.04 -22.69
C MET A 94 -1.68 5.71 -23.16
N ALA A 95 -2.72 6.22 -22.49
CA ALA A 95 -4.12 5.93 -22.77
C ALA A 95 -4.48 4.42 -22.75
N ILE A 96 -3.76 3.61 -21.98
CA ILE A 96 -3.97 2.15 -21.88
C ILE A 96 -4.84 1.77 -20.67
N GLU A 97 -5.30 0.52 -20.64
CA GLU A 97 -6.04 -0.02 -19.49
C GLU A 97 -5.12 -0.16 -18.27
N CYS A 98 -5.67 0.15 -17.10
CA CYS A 98 -4.96 0.00 -15.83
C CYS A 98 -5.94 -0.57 -14.80
N SER A 99 -5.51 -1.61 -14.11
CA SER A 99 -6.23 -2.20 -12.99
C SER A 99 -5.36 -2.14 -11.73
N PHE A 100 -5.89 -1.45 -10.71
CA PHE A 100 -5.34 -1.55 -9.36
C PHE A 100 -5.77 -2.88 -8.75
N THR A 101 -4.81 -3.60 -8.17
CA THR A 101 -5.10 -4.80 -7.38
C THR A 101 -4.74 -4.56 -5.92
N GLU A 102 -3.47 -4.26 -5.67
CA GLU A 102 -2.93 -4.05 -4.33
C GLU A 102 -1.68 -3.16 -4.44
N ALA A 103 -1.38 -2.36 -3.41
CA ALA A 103 -0.12 -1.62 -3.38
C ALA A 103 1.08 -2.57 -3.33
N GLY A 104 2.16 -2.19 -4.00
CA GLY A 104 3.35 -3.01 -4.21
C GLY A 104 3.21 -3.98 -5.39
N ILE A 105 2.06 -4.01 -6.09
CA ILE A 105 1.89 -4.79 -7.32
C ILE A 105 1.71 -3.81 -8.49
N PRO A 106 2.59 -3.82 -9.51
CA PRO A 106 2.39 -2.98 -10.68
C PRO A 106 1.12 -3.42 -11.42
N CYS A 107 0.42 -2.50 -12.08
CA CYS A 107 -0.71 -2.89 -12.90
C CYS A 107 -0.24 -3.76 -14.08
N PRO A 108 -1.11 -4.63 -14.64
CA PRO A 108 -0.71 -5.57 -15.69
C PRO A 108 -0.01 -4.89 -16.88
N SER A 109 -0.50 -3.73 -17.31
CA SER A 109 0.08 -2.96 -18.41
C SER A 109 1.50 -2.47 -18.11
N CYS A 110 1.73 -1.84 -16.96
CA CYS A 110 3.07 -1.45 -16.53
C CYS A 110 3.98 -2.66 -16.34
N ALA A 111 3.47 -3.76 -15.81
CA ALA A 111 4.21 -4.99 -15.61
C ALA A 111 4.72 -5.57 -16.94
N VAL A 112 3.89 -5.57 -17.99
CA VAL A 112 4.18 -6.08 -19.36
C VAL A 112 5.04 -5.13 -20.19
N LEU A 113 4.97 -3.83 -19.91
CA LEU A 113 5.85 -2.83 -20.55
C LEU A 113 7.18 -2.68 -19.81
N GLY A 114 7.28 -3.27 -18.62
CA GLY A 114 8.45 -3.16 -17.73
C GLY A 114 8.61 -1.78 -17.10
N ILE A 115 7.54 -0.98 -17.04
CA ILE A 115 7.58 0.41 -16.55
C ILE A 115 7.85 0.39 -15.03
N PRO A 116 8.99 0.93 -14.56
CA PRO A 116 9.38 0.87 -13.16
C PRO A 116 8.60 1.86 -12.29
N ASP A 117 8.13 2.96 -12.89
CA ASP A 117 7.51 4.09 -12.20
C ASP A 117 5.99 3.96 -12.09
N CYS A 118 5.47 2.72 -11.97
CA CYS A 118 4.05 2.52 -11.77
C CYS A 118 3.64 3.06 -10.39
N ASP A 119 2.68 3.99 -10.33
CA ASP A 119 2.19 4.57 -9.06
C ASP A 119 1.85 3.52 -7.99
N TRP A 120 1.38 2.33 -8.40
CA TRP A 120 1.00 1.26 -7.47
C TRP A 120 2.18 0.61 -6.74
N VAL A 121 3.40 0.79 -7.24
CA VAL A 121 4.64 0.39 -6.57
C VAL A 121 5.40 1.59 -6.00
N ASP A 122 4.80 2.77 -5.95
CA ASP A 122 5.43 3.97 -5.37
C ASP A 122 5.29 3.98 -3.83
N PRO A 123 6.41 3.97 -3.08
CA PRO A 123 6.40 4.11 -1.64
C PRO A 123 5.71 5.40 -1.14
N PHE A 124 5.76 6.50 -1.90
CA PHE A 124 5.11 7.76 -1.50
C PHE A 124 3.60 7.63 -1.48
N LEU A 125 3.03 7.05 -2.54
CA LEU A 125 1.60 6.83 -2.60
C LEU A 125 1.13 5.89 -1.47
N LEU A 126 1.88 4.84 -1.16
CA LEU A 126 1.59 3.99 -0.01
C LEU A 126 1.56 4.79 1.29
N MET A 127 2.58 5.62 1.53
CA MET A 127 2.71 6.38 2.77
C MET A 127 1.63 7.46 2.91
N GLU A 128 1.28 8.14 1.82
CA GLU A 128 0.15 9.07 1.77
C GLU A 128 -1.16 8.37 2.15
N ASN A 129 -1.40 7.17 1.60
CA ASN A 129 -2.56 6.36 1.91
C ASN A 129 -2.58 5.93 3.39
N LEU A 130 -1.45 5.47 3.93
CA LEU A 130 -1.32 5.10 5.35
C LEU A 130 -1.53 6.29 6.28
N GLN A 131 -0.94 7.44 6.00
CA GLN A 131 -1.15 8.67 6.77
C GLN A 131 -2.62 9.11 6.76
N SER A 132 -3.28 9.00 5.60
CA SER A 132 -4.70 9.36 5.45
C SER A 132 -5.61 8.40 6.23
N CYS A 133 -5.43 7.06 6.10
CA CYS A 133 -6.20 6.09 6.89
C CYS A 133 -5.88 6.22 8.39
N ARG A 134 -4.63 6.48 8.79
CA ARG A 134 -4.28 6.78 10.19
C ARG A 134 -5.10 7.94 10.73
N ASN A 135 -5.05 9.09 10.05
CA ASN A 135 -5.70 10.31 10.52
C ASN A 135 -7.22 10.12 10.64
N ARG A 136 -7.82 9.34 9.74
CA ARG A 136 -9.24 8.97 9.83
C ARG A 136 -9.49 8.02 11.01
N TYR A 137 -8.77 6.91 11.06
CA TYR A 137 -8.94 5.88 12.10
C TYR A 137 -8.75 6.43 13.51
N LEU A 138 -7.65 7.16 13.76
CA LEU A 138 -7.39 7.73 15.07
C LEU A 138 -8.43 8.79 15.46
N ARG A 139 -8.99 9.52 14.49
CA ARG A 139 -10.04 10.52 14.76
C ARG A 139 -11.32 9.81 15.19
N ASP A 140 -11.74 8.80 14.44
CA ASP A 140 -12.94 8.03 14.73
C ASP A 140 -12.84 7.35 16.12
N GLU A 141 -11.70 6.72 16.42
CA GLU A 141 -11.48 6.07 17.72
C GLU A 141 -11.38 7.07 18.87
N ARG A 142 -10.72 8.22 18.67
CA ARG A 142 -10.70 9.29 19.66
C ARG A 142 -12.11 9.77 19.98
N ASP A 143 -12.94 10.00 18.97
CA ASP A 143 -14.30 10.50 19.16
C ASP A 143 -15.17 9.45 19.89
N ILE A 144 -14.95 8.15 19.63
CA ILE A 144 -15.56 7.04 20.38
C ILE A 144 -15.13 7.06 21.85
N LEU A 145 -13.84 7.22 22.13
CA LEU A 145 -13.30 7.25 23.48
C LEU A 145 -13.76 8.49 24.25
N VAL A 146 -13.83 9.66 23.61
CA VAL A 146 -14.34 10.90 24.22
C VAL A 146 -15.79 10.70 24.64
N LYS A 147 -16.62 10.16 23.74
CA LYS A 147 -18.02 9.85 24.06
C LYS A 147 -18.14 8.86 25.21
N ALA A 148 -17.27 7.85 25.28
CA ALA A 148 -17.26 6.90 26.40
C ALA A 148 -16.92 7.57 27.74
N VAL A 149 -16.05 8.58 27.74
CA VAL A 149 -15.76 9.40 28.93
C VAL A 149 -16.97 10.25 29.32
N GLU A 150 -17.60 10.93 28.36
CA GLU A 150 -18.80 11.76 28.60
C GLU A 150 -19.97 10.93 29.16
N GLU A 151 -20.10 9.68 28.71
CA GLU A 151 -21.13 8.73 29.18
C GLU A 151 -20.75 8.01 30.48
N ASN A 152 -19.64 8.38 31.14
CA ASN A 152 -19.09 7.71 32.34
C ASN A 152 -18.81 6.21 32.16
N ARG A 153 -18.60 5.74 30.91
CA ARG A 153 -18.24 4.36 30.57
C ARG A 153 -16.73 4.13 30.59
N LEU A 154 -15.95 5.20 30.54
CA LEU A 154 -14.49 5.21 30.64
C LEU A 154 -14.04 6.30 31.61
N SER A 155 -13.15 5.99 32.54
CA SER A 155 -12.55 7.01 33.40
C SER A 155 -11.65 7.94 32.56
N PRO A 156 -11.70 9.27 32.77
CA PRO A 156 -10.77 10.21 32.11
C PRO A 156 -9.30 9.81 32.26
N SER A 157 -8.92 9.27 33.43
CA SER A 157 -7.56 8.80 33.73
C SER A 157 -7.08 7.62 32.86
N LEU A 158 -8.01 6.86 32.27
CA LEU A 158 -7.69 5.72 31.42
C LEU A 158 -7.69 6.07 29.93
N PHE A 159 -8.17 7.26 29.56
CA PHE A 159 -8.32 7.67 28.17
C PHE A 159 -7.00 7.57 27.40
N GLU A 160 -5.92 8.15 27.95
CA GLU A 160 -4.61 8.19 27.29
C GLU A 160 -4.08 6.77 27.03
N ARG A 161 -4.22 5.87 28.01
CA ARG A 161 -3.81 4.47 27.87
C ARG A 161 -4.57 3.75 26.76
N GLU A 162 -5.90 3.92 26.71
CA GLU A 162 -6.70 3.28 25.66
C GLU A 162 -6.41 3.89 24.28
N PHE A 163 -6.19 5.20 24.20
CA PHE A 163 -5.81 5.85 22.95
C PHE A 163 -4.43 5.41 22.44
N ASN A 164 -3.44 5.30 23.33
CA ASN A 164 -2.11 4.77 22.97
C ASN A 164 -2.20 3.33 22.49
N ARG A 165 -3.06 2.49 23.10
CA ARG A 165 -3.33 1.13 22.63
C ARG A 165 -3.90 1.11 21.21
N VAL A 166 -4.81 2.03 20.88
CA VAL A 166 -5.36 2.20 19.53
C VAL A 166 -4.26 2.61 18.54
N GLN A 167 -3.38 3.53 18.93
CA GLN A 167 -2.25 3.95 18.10
C GLN A 167 -1.28 2.79 17.83
N ASP A 168 -0.82 2.09 18.87
CA ASP A 168 0.07 0.93 18.75
C ASP A 168 -0.50 -0.14 17.84
N TRP A 169 -1.81 -0.35 17.96
CA TRP A 169 -2.54 -1.31 17.15
C TRP A 169 -2.55 -0.89 15.66
N PHE A 170 -2.77 0.39 15.36
CA PHE A 170 -2.68 0.91 14.00
C PHE A 170 -1.26 0.76 13.44
N TYR A 171 -0.24 1.18 14.17
CA TYR A 171 1.15 1.14 13.69
C TYR A 171 1.66 -0.30 13.49
N SER A 172 1.18 -1.25 14.28
CA SER A 172 1.45 -2.67 14.06
C SER A 172 0.89 -3.15 12.71
N GLY A 173 -0.32 -2.70 12.34
CA GLY A 173 -0.90 -2.96 11.03
C GLY A 173 -0.18 -2.25 9.90
N ALA A 174 0.16 -0.97 10.07
CA ALA A 174 0.93 -0.20 9.09
C ALA A 174 2.30 -0.83 8.82
N GLN A 175 2.99 -1.34 9.84
CA GLN A 175 4.25 -2.07 9.66
C GLN A 175 4.06 -3.37 8.86
N GLY A 176 2.98 -4.11 9.12
CA GLY A 176 2.62 -5.29 8.32
C GLY A 176 2.34 -4.94 6.85
N THR A 177 1.64 -3.83 6.61
CA THR A 177 1.38 -3.28 5.27
C THR A 177 2.65 -2.86 4.54
N ILE A 178 3.55 -2.15 5.20
CA ILE A 178 4.88 -1.80 4.65
C ILE A 178 5.64 -3.07 4.26
N SER A 179 5.62 -4.09 5.13
CA SER A 179 6.30 -5.37 4.87
C SER A 179 5.71 -6.08 3.65
N ARG A 180 4.37 -6.14 3.55
CA ARG A 180 3.65 -6.73 2.42
C ARG A 180 3.93 -6.00 1.11
N PHE A 181 3.89 -4.67 1.13
CA PHE A 181 4.25 -3.84 -0.03
C PHE A 181 5.65 -4.16 -0.55
N MET A 182 6.64 -4.24 0.35
CA MET A 182 8.03 -4.54 -0.02
C MET A 182 8.17 -5.94 -0.61
N ILE A 183 7.48 -6.93 -0.03
CA ILE A 183 7.45 -8.31 -0.56
C ILE A 183 6.82 -8.33 -1.94
N ASN A 184 5.66 -7.70 -2.12
CA ASN A 184 4.96 -7.64 -3.40
C ASN A 184 5.80 -6.96 -4.47
N SER A 185 6.39 -5.80 -4.17
CA SER A 185 7.17 -5.00 -5.12
C SER A 185 8.39 -5.77 -5.60
N ARG A 186 9.10 -6.44 -4.67
CA ARG A 186 10.23 -7.29 -5.02
C ARG A 186 9.80 -8.53 -5.81
N ALA A 187 8.78 -9.25 -5.32
CA ALA A 187 8.34 -10.48 -5.95
C ALA A 187 7.83 -10.25 -7.37
N THR A 188 7.05 -9.19 -7.58
CA THR A 188 6.48 -8.85 -8.89
C THR A 188 7.56 -8.41 -9.87
N CYS A 189 8.53 -7.60 -9.44
CA CYS A 189 9.69 -7.22 -10.25
C CYS A 189 10.51 -8.46 -10.65
N ASP A 190 10.86 -9.32 -9.70
CA ASP A 190 11.61 -10.54 -9.96
C ASP A 190 10.87 -11.49 -10.91
N LEU A 191 9.56 -11.64 -10.74
CA LEU A 191 8.72 -12.47 -11.62
C LEU A 191 8.63 -11.89 -13.03
N ALA A 192 8.46 -10.57 -13.17
CA ALA A 192 8.42 -9.91 -14.48
C ALA A 192 9.74 -10.14 -15.24
N ILE A 193 10.88 -9.87 -14.59
CA ILE A 193 12.22 -10.08 -15.19
C ILE A 193 12.43 -11.55 -15.60
N ARG A 194 12.05 -12.50 -14.75
CA ARG A 194 12.12 -13.93 -15.08
C ARG A 194 11.22 -14.31 -16.25
N GLY A 195 10.02 -13.73 -16.32
CA GLY A 195 9.09 -13.89 -17.44
C GLY A 195 9.71 -13.43 -18.75
N TYR A 196 10.26 -12.21 -18.79
CA TYR A 196 10.93 -11.69 -19.98
C TYR A 196 12.11 -12.56 -20.42
N ARG A 197 12.95 -13.01 -19.46
CA ARG A 197 14.06 -13.91 -19.77
C ARG A 197 13.58 -15.23 -20.37
N SER A 198 12.51 -15.79 -19.83
CA SER A 198 11.94 -17.05 -20.33
C SER A 198 11.36 -16.88 -21.74
N LEU A 199 10.64 -15.79 -21.99
CA LEU A 199 10.12 -15.44 -23.31
C LEU A 199 11.25 -15.25 -24.33
N ALA A 200 12.29 -14.49 -24.00
CA ALA A 200 13.44 -14.31 -24.87
C ALA A 200 14.15 -15.65 -25.14
N ALA A 201 14.40 -16.45 -24.09
CA ALA A 201 15.06 -17.75 -24.21
C ALA A 201 14.26 -18.75 -25.06
N SER A 202 12.93 -18.67 -25.06
CA SER A 202 12.06 -19.52 -25.88
C SER A 202 12.17 -19.24 -27.38
N SER A 203 12.68 -18.07 -27.76
CA SER A 203 12.94 -17.74 -29.16
C SER A 203 14.37 -18.13 -29.57
N VAL A 204 14.48 -18.64 -30.79
CA VAL A 204 15.74 -18.89 -31.50
C VAL A 204 15.87 -18.04 -32.77
N ASP A 205 14.80 -17.31 -33.14
CA ASP A 205 14.80 -16.45 -34.32
C ASP A 205 15.41 -15.09 -33.98
N ILE A 206 16.67 -14.92 -34.39
CA ILE A 206 17.42 -13.67 -34.23
C ILE A 206 16.70 -12.51 -34.92
N SER A 207 16.12 -12.73 -36.12
CA SER A 207 15.45 -11.67 -36.88
C SER A 207 14.21 -11.17 -36.15
N MET A 208 13.43 -12.08 -35.56
CA MET A 208 12.27 -11.72 -34.74
C MET A 208 12.71 -10.92 -33.51
N LEU A 209 13.70 -11.40 -32.77
CA LEU A 209 14.19 -10.74 -31.56
C LEU A 209 14.76 -9.35 -31.88
N SER A 210 15.51 -9.19 -32.98
CA SER A 210 16.00 -7.89 -33.43
C SER A 210 14.87 -6.92 -33.78
N ARG A 211 13.78 -7.40 -34.42
CA ARG A 211 12.60 -6.56 -34.67
C ARG A 211 11.93 -6.12 -33.38
N VAL A 212 11.79 -7.01 -32.40
CA VAL A 212 11.24 -6.64 -31.08
C VAL A 212 12.13 -5.62 -30.39
N LEU A 213 13.45 -5.75 -30.49
CA LEU A 213 14.38 -4.78 -29.92
C LEU A 213 14.23 -3.39 -30.58
N SER A 214 14.16 -3.35 -31.92
CA SER A 214 13.97 -2.09 -32.66
C SER A 214 12.62 -1.44 -32.38
N LEU A 215 11.52 -2.20 -32.48
CA LEU A 215 10.17 -1.69 -32.22
C LEU A 215 9.96 -1.34 -30.74
N GLY A 216 10.60 -2.09 -29.83
CA GLY A 216 10.53 -1.87 -28.40
C GLY A 216 11.13 -0.52 -27.98
N ALA A 217 12.20 -0.10 -28.64
CA ALA A 217 12.80 1.22 -28.45
C ALA A 217 11.84 2.36 -28.86
N GLU A 218 10.97 2.11 -29.85
CA GLU A 218 9.97 3.08 -30.33
C GLU A 218 8.68 3.08 -29.47
N THR A 219 8.37 1.97 -28.81
CA THR A 219 7.09 1.72 -28.13
C THR A 219 7.15 1.86 -26.60
N GLN A 220 8.18 2.52 -26.08
CA GLN A 220 8.39 2.78 -24.65
C GLN A 220 8.53 1.51 -23.78
N ILE A 221 8.98 0.39 -24.37
CA ILE A 221 9.37 -0.78 -23.58
C ILE A 221 10.59 -0.42 -22.74
N HIS A 222 10.57 -0.77 -21.45
CA HIS A 222 11.64 -0.40 -20.55
C HIS A 222 13.00 -0.97 -20.96
N PRO A 223 14.11 -0.21 -20.83
CA PRO A 223 15.44 -0.64 -21.25
C PRO A 223 15.92 -1.98 -20.67
N LEU A 224 15.51 -2.34 -19.45
CA LEU A 224 15.86 -3.65 -18.88
C LEU A 224 15.25 -4.83 -19.68
N VAL A 225 14.04 -4.67 -20.21
CA VAL A 225 13.40 -5.69 -21.04
C VAL A 225 14.13 -5.79 -22.38
N LEU A 226 14.46 -4.65 -22.98
CA LEU A 226 15.25 -4.58 -24.21
C LEU A 226 16.64 -5.19 -24.03
N GLN A 227 17.28 -4.96 -22.88
CA GLN A 227 18.56 -5.56 -22.52
C GLN A 227 18.48 -7.08 -22.47
N VAL A 228 17.44 -7.65 -21.85
CA VAL A 228 17.24 -9.12 -21.81
C VAL A 228 17.12 -9.70 -23.22
N ILE A 229 16.44 -9.00 -24.14
CA ILE A 229 16.33 -9.40 -25.54
C ILE A 229 17.69 -9.32 -26.25
N ALA A 230 18.42 -8.22 -26.06
CA ALA A 230 19.74 -8.03 -26.64
C ALA A 230 20.76 -9.09 -26.17
N GLU A 231 20.79 -9.40 -24.87
CA GLU A 231 21.61 -10.46 -24.29
C GLU A 231 21.32 -11.82 -24.95
N ARG A 232 20.05 -12.12 -25.21
CA ARG A 232 19.66 -13.36 -25.91
C ARG A 232 20.15 -13.39 -27.36
N ILE A 233 20.02 -12.29 -28.10
CA ILE A 233 20.54 -12.19 -29.47
C ILE A 233 22.04 -12.46 -29.50
N HIS A 234 22.79 -11.82 -28.59
CA HIS A 234 24.23 -12.03 -28.47
C HIS A 234 24.59 -13.50 -28.20
N ALA A 235 23.85 -14.18 -27.31
CA ALA A 235 24.06 -15.59 -27.02
C ALA A 235 23.82 -16.48 -28.25
N LEU A 236 22.79 -16.22 -29.05
CA LEU A 236 22.49 -16.99 -30.27
C LEU A 236 23.57 -16.79 -31.36
N LEU A 237 24.06 -15.56 -31.51
CA LEU A 237 25.14 -15.25 -32.45
C LEU A 237 26.45 -15.94 -32.06
N ALA A 238 26.79 -15.96 -30.77
CA ALA A 238 27.98 -16.64 -30.27
C ALA A 238 27.98 -18.15 -30.57
N VAL A 239 26.82 -18.81 -30.45
CA VAL A 239 26.68 -20.23 -30.81
C VAL A 239 26.79 -20.46 -32.32
N SER A 240 26.29 -19.52 -33.13
CA SER A 240 26.32 -19.64 -34.60
C SER A 240 27.72 -19.47 -35.20
N MET A 241 28.64 -18.89 -34.41
CA MET A 241 30.03 -18.64 -34.78
C MET A 241 31.02 -19.68 -34.23
N ALA A 242 30.56 -20.60 -33.37
CA ALA A 242 31.36 -21.67 -32.77
C ALA A 242 31.18 -22.98 -33.54
#